data_AF-A0AAJ2L932-F1
#
_entry.id   AF-A0AAJ2L932-F1
#
_cell.length_a   1.000
_cell.length_b   1.000
_cell.length_c   1.000
_cell.angle_alpha   90.00
_cell.angle_beta   90.00
_cell.angle_gamma   90.00
#
_symmetry.space_group_name_H-M   'P 1'
#
loop_
_entity.id
_entity.type
_entity.pdbx_description
1 polymer ?
#
loop_
_entity_poly.entity_id
_entity_poly.type
_entity_poly.pdbx_seq_one_letter_code
_entity_poly.pdbx_strand_id
1 'polypeptide(L)' 'MLPDNNGFFLNPRPAQRSGLREAIKKQVMAEYGHELDKAIGWRKQLVRWKLNALAEIRYRDILFMGGATGKR' A
#
# COMPACT_ATOMS: atom_id res chain seq x y z
N MET A 1 -22.65 12.89 11.82
CA MET A 1 -23.19 14.24 12.09
C MET A 1 -22.13 14.96 12.90
N LEU A 2 -21.51 16.08 12.52
CA LEU A 2 -21.75 17.17 11.56
C LEU A 2 -20.42 17.50 10.81
N PRO A 3 -20.45 18.31 9.74
CA PRO A 3 -19.27 18.66 8.95
C PRO A 3 -18.55 19.89 9.54
N ASP A 4 -17.22 19.85 9.63
CA ASP A 4 -16.45 21.06 9.96
C ASP A 4 -15.95 21.75 8.69
N ASN A 5 -16.29 23.04 8.63
CA ASN A 5 -16.22 23.97 7.51
C ASN A 5 -14.82 24.54 7.28
N ASN A 6 -13.79 23.70 7.17
CA ASN A 6 -12.44 24.19 6.92
C ASN A 6 -11.77 23.32 5.86
N GLY A 7 -11.68 23.87 4.63
CA GLY A 7 -11.11 23.26 3.42
C GLY A 7 -9.60 22.96 3.50
N PHE A 8 -9.13 22.39 4.60
CA PHE A 8 -7.77 21.89 4.76
C PHE A 8 -7.74 20.38 4.52
N PHE A 9 -7.34 19.98 3.31
CA PHE A 9 -6.84 18.63 3.06
C PHE A 9 -5.43 18.49 3.62
N LEU A 10 -5.27 18.41 4.94
CA LEU A 10 -3.96 18.19 5.57
C LEU A 10 -4.03 17.08 6.62
N ASN A 11 -4.18 15.86 6.11
CA ASN A 11 -3.54 14.60 6.53
C ASN A 11 -4.53 13.46 6.25
N PRO A 12 -4.21 12.50 5.36
CA PRO A 12 -4.94 11.24 5.39
C PRO A 12 -4.74 10.68 6.79
N ARG A 13 -5.84 10.56 7.54
CA ARG A 13 -5.84 10.09 8.92
C ARG A 13 -4.99 8.81 9.00
N PRO A 14 -4.22 8.56 10.07
CA PRO A 14 -3.38 7.35 10.16
C PRO A 14 -4.15 6.05 9.84
N ALA A 15 -5.45 6.01 10.13
CA ALA A 15 -6.36 4.94 9.74
C ALA A 15 -6.48 4.71 8.21
N GLN A 16 -6.53 5.77 7.40
CA GLN A 16 -6.59 5.66 5.93
C GLN A 16 -5.24 5.19 5.34
N ARG A 17 -4.11 5.63 5.92
CA ARG A 17 -2.78 5.15 5.51
C ARG A 17 -2.59 3.67 5.81
N SER A 18 -3.06 3.21 6.98
CA SER A 18 -3.02 1.78 7.33
C SER A 18 -3.92 0.95 6.41
N GLY A 19 -5.14 1.42 6.12
CA GLY A 19 -6.07 0.74 5.22
C GLY A 19 -5.57 0.63 3.78
N LEU A 20 -4.97 1.70 3.24
CA LEU A 20 -4.40 1.69 1.89
C LEU A 20 -3.21 0.72 1.80
N ARG A 21 -2.32 0.73 2.79
CA ARG A 21 -1.18 -0.19 2.85
C ARG A 21 -1.63 -1.65 2.91
N GLU A 22 -2.65 -1.95 3.70
CA GLU A 22 -3.23 -3.29 3.76
C GLU A 22 -3.91 -3.71 2.46
N ALA A 23 -4.65 -2.80 1.81
CA ALA A 23 -5.28 -3.06 0.51
C ALA A 23 -4.24 -3.41 -0.56
N ILE A 24 -3.14 -2.65 -0.63
CA ILE A 24 -2.05 -2.90 -1.58
C ILE A 24 -1.34 -4.21 -1.25
N LYS A 25 -1.08 -4.49 0.03
CA LYS A 25 -0.47 -5.74 0.44
C LYS A 25 -1.35 -6.94 0.07
N LYS A 26 -2.68 -6.84 0.25
CA LYS A 26 -3.64 -7.84 -0.20
C LYS A 26 -3.63 -8.00 -1.72
N GLN A 27 -3.58 -6.91 -2.47
CA GLN A 27 -3.53 -6.95 -3.93
C GLN A 27 -2.24 -7.63 -4.43
N VAL A 28 -1.09 -7.28 -3.87
CA VAL A 28 0.20 -7.92 -4.22
C VAL A 28 0.20 -9.40 -3.83
N MET A 29 -0.40 -9.77 -2.70
CA MET A 29 -0.56 -11.18 -2.31
C MET A 29 -1.54 -11.93 -3.23
N ALA A 30 -2.58 -11.28 -3.74
CA ALA A 30 -3.50 -11.89 -4.71
C ALA A 30 -2.81 -12.13 -6.07
N GLU A 31 -2.03 -11.16 -6.55
CA GLU A 31 -1.32 -11.26 -7.84
C GLU A 31 -0.16 -12.27 -7.78
N TYR A 32 0.65 -12.23 -6.72
CA TYR A 32 1.93 -12.95 -6.66
C TYR A 32 2.03 -13.97 -5.52
N GLY A 33 0.97 -14.17 -4.73
CA GLY A 33 0.96 -15.15 -3.63
C GLY A 33 1.24 -16.58 -4.11
N HIS A 34 0.86 -16.90 -5.34
CA HIS A 34 1.17 -18.18 -5.98
C HIS A 34 2.68 -18.43 -6.16
N GLU A 35 3.52 -17.38 -6.28
CA GLU A 35 4.98 -17.52 -6.28
C GLU A 35 5.49 -17.94 -4.90
N LEU A 36 4.81 -17.50 -3.84
CA LEU A 36 5.16 -17.80 -2.46
C LEU A 36 4.75 -19.23 -2.07
N ASP A 37 3.66 -19.75 -2.65
CA ASP A 37 3.25 -21.15 -2.51
C ASP A 37 4.18 -22.12 -3.27
N LYS A 38 4.68 -21.71 -4.44
CA LYS A 38 5.64 -22.52 -5.21
C LYS A 38 7.07 -22.50 -4.63
N ALA A 39 7.38 -21.56 -3.74
CA ALA A 39 8.71 -21.41 -3.16
C ALA A 39 8.94 -22.35 -1.96
N ILE A 40 10.11 -22.99 -1.94
CA ILE A 40 10.52 -23.96 -0.92
C ILE A 40 11.78 -23.52 -0.17
N GLY A 41 11.82 -23.84 1.13
CA GLY A 41 12.94 -23.51 2.01
C GLY A 41 13.25 -22.02 2.08
N TRP A 42 14.52 -21.66 1.99
CA TRP A 42 15.01 -20.28 2.07
C TRP A 42 14.48 -19.37 0.95
N ARG A 43 14.08 -19.93 -0.20
CA ARG A 43 13.50 -19.16 -1.31
C ARG A 43 12.15 -18.55 -0.95
N LYS A 44 11.40 -19.19 -0.04
CA LYS A 44 10.13 -18.64 0.47
C LYS A 44 10.33 -17.34 1.23
N GLN A 45 11.44 -17.24 1.98
CA GLN A 45 11.85 -16.02 2.65
C GLN A 45 12.10 -14.91 1.60
N LEU A 46 12.91 -15.18 0.57
CA LEU A 46 13.21 -14.24 -0.50
C LEU A 46 11.95 -13.74 -1.23
N VAL A 47 11.04 -14.64 -1.60
CA VAL A 47 9.78 -14.25 -2.24
C VAL A 47 8.95 -13.38 -1.30
N ARG A 48 8.91 -13.69 0.00
CA ARG A 48 8.23 -12.84 0.99
C ARG A 48 8.82 -11.43 1.06
N TRP A 49 10.15 -11.31 1.02
CA TRP A 49 10.83 -10.01 0.95
C TRP A 49 10.49 -9.26 -0.34
N LYS A 50 10.54 -9.95 -1.49
CA LYS A 50 10.19 -9.40 -2.81
C LYS A 50 8.76 -8.84 -2.81
N LEU A 51 7.78 -9.60 -2.30
CA LEU A 51 6.38 -9.16 -2.22
C LEU A 51 6.18 -7.96 -1.29
N ASN A 52 6.90 -7.94 -0.16
CA ASN A 52 6.82 -6.83 0.76
C ASN A 52 7.40 -5.54 0.15
N ALA A 53 8.54 -5.65 -0.54
CA ALA A 53 9.14 -4.54 -1.27
C ALA A 53 8.23 -4.04 -2.41
N LEU A 54 7.60 -4.94 -3.17
CA LEU A 54 6.68 -4.58 -4.25
C LEU A 54 5.45 -3.82 -3.72
N ALA A 55 4.89 -4.28 -2.60
CA ALA A 55 3.77 -3.60 -1.94
C ALA A 55 4.16 -2.20 -1.45
N GLU A 56 5.39 -2.04 -0.95
CA GLU A 56 5.90 -0.75 -0.49
C GLU A 56 6.19 0.22 -1.63
N ILE A 57 6.69 -0.27 -2.77
CA ILE A 57 6.87 0.51 -4.00
C ILE A 57 5.51 1.01 -4.51
N ARG A 58 4.50 0.12 -4.63
CA ARG A 58 3.15 0.51 -5.07
C ARG A 58 2.49 1.49 -4.09
N TYR A 59 2.66 1.29 -2.78
CA TYR A 59 2.16 2.21 -1.77
C TYR A 59 2.81 3.59 -1.87
N ARG A 60 4.13 3.65 -2.06
CA ARG A 60 4.82 4.91 -2.33
C ARG A 60 4.33 5.56 -3.62
N ASP A 61 4.20 4.81 -4.70
CA ASP A 61 3.76 5.34 -5.98
C ASP A 61 2.36 5.97 -5.89
N ILE A 62 1.42 5.29 -5.23
CA ILE A 62 0.06 5.82 -4.97
C ILE A 62 0.11 7.06 -4.07
N LEU A 63 0.97 7.09 -3.05
CA LEU A 63 1.13 8.27 -2.20
C LEU A 63 1.76 9.46 -2.95
N PHE A 64 2.74 9.23 -3.81
CA PHE A 64 3.41 10.28 -4.59
C PHE A 64 2.53 10.78 -5.74
N MET A 65 1.80 9.90 -6.43
CA MET A 65 0.80 10.28 -7.42
C MET A 65 -0.40 10.98 -6.79
N GLY A 66 -0.92 10.48 -5.65
CA GLY A 66 -2.01 11.12 -4.91
C GLY A 66 -1.62 12.47 -4.28
N GLY A 67 -0.35 12.65 -3.91
CA GLY A 67 0.20 13.91 -3.42
C GLY A 67 0.43 14.94 -4.55
N ALA A 68 0.71 14.50 -5.77
CA ALA A 68 0.84 15.39 -6.93
C ALA A 68 -0.50 16.02 -7.35
N THR A 69 -1.62 15.37 -7.06
CA THR A 69 -2.98 15.89 -7.36
C THR A 69 -3.47 16.93 -6.35
N GLY A 70 -2.80 17.10 -5.21
CA GLY A 70 -3.14 18.10 -4.18
C GLY A 70 -2.55 19.50 -4.40
N LYS A 71 -1.83 19.71 -5.51
CA LYS A 71 -1.32 21.02 -5.93
C LYS A 71 -1.99 21.44 -7.25
N ARG A 72 -3.28 21.78 -7.20
CA ARG A 72 -3.94 22.62 -8.21
C ARG A 72 -4.89 23.55 -7.51
#